data_AF-A0A1H6KMY4-F1
#
_entry.id   AF-A0A1H6KMY4-F1
#
_cell.length_a   1.000
_cell.length_b   1.000
_cell.length_c   1.000
_cell.angle_alpha   90.00
_cell.angle_beta   90.00
_cell.angle_gamma   90.00
#
_symmetry.space_group_name_H-M   'P 1'
#
loop_
_entity.id
_entity.type
_entity.pdbx_description
1 polymer ?
#
loop_
_entity_poly.entity_id
_entity_poly.type
_entity_poly.pdbx_seq_one_letter_code
_entity_poly.pdbx_strand_id
1 'polypeptide(L)'
;MRIFKDLDLVEQLGSGIPRILQAYAQDSFHFSENFLRVTLLSTESVTRIEQDTEQDTEQVRLLISSMADKKYSSVELMELVGIKHRPTFLYNYLQPALESGLIALTIPDKPTSRNQKYYLTNKGKGVLKSLE
;
A
#
# COMPACT_ATOMS: atom_id res chain seq x y z
N MET A 1 18.93 5.55 -24.81
CA MET A 1 19.39 6.95 -24.62
C MET A 1 20.49 7.38 -25.56
N ARG A 2 21.43 6.50 -25.98
CA ARG A 2 22.35 6.79 -27.09
C ARG A 2 21.62 7.21 -28.38
N ILE A 3 20.48 6.56 -28.66
CA ILE A 3 19.55 6.86 -29.77
C ILE A 3 19.22 8.35 -29.90
N PHE A 4 18.95 9.09 -28.82
CA PHE A 4 18.61 10.51 -28.93
C PHE A 4 19.81 11.39 -29.28
N LYS A 5 21.01 11.02 -28.83
CA LYS A 5 22.24 11.71 -29.24
C LYS A 5 22.61 11.33 -30.68
N ASP A 6 22.47 10.05 -31.03
CA ASP A 6 22.78 9.52 -32.36
C ASP A 6 21.80 10.02 -33.44
N LEU A 7 20.59 10.44 -33.05
CA LEU A 7 19.58 11.09 -33.89
C LEU A 7 19.65 12.64 -33.85
N ASP A 8 20.68 13.22 -33.23
CA ASP A 8 20.85 14.67 -33.03
C ASP A 8 19.67 15.36 -32.32
N LEU A 9 18.88 14.61 -31.54
CA LEU A 9 17.77 15.14 -30.74
C LEU A 9 18.24 15.78 -29.43
N VAL A 10 19.47 15.49 -28.99
CA VAL A 10 20.11 16.10 -27.81
C VAL A 10 21.60 16.35 -28.04
N GLU A 11 22.11 17.50 -27.59
CA GLU A 11 23.53 17.87 -27.74
C GLU A 11 24.47 16.97 -26.91
N GLN A 12 24.05 16.58 -25.71
CA GLN A 12 24.81 15.69 -24.84
C GLN A 12 23.91 14.86 -23.94
N LEU A 13 24.40 13.68 -23.56
CA LEU A 13 23.80 12.88 -22.50
C LEU A 13 24.30 13.43 -21.15
N GLY A 14 23.37 13.68 -20.22
CA GLY A 14 23.74 13.99 -18.84
C GLY A 14 24.60 12.88 -18.22
N SER A 15 25.39 13.22 -17.19
CA SER A 15 26.38 12.31 -16.58
C SER A 15 25.78 11.04 -15.96
N GLY A 16 24.47 11.00 -15.71
CA GLY A 16 23.77 9.84 -15.16
C GLY A 16 23.78 8.62 -16.09
N ILE A 17 23.66 8.80 -17.41
CA ILE A 17 23.58 7.66 -18.35
C ILE A 17 24.88 6.90 -18.49
N PRO A 18 26.03 7.57 -18.67
CA PRO A 18 27.31 6.88 -18.60
C PRO A 18 27.49 6.09 -17.30
N ARG A 19 27.10 6.67 -16.14
CA ARG A 19 27.21 5.98 -14.84
C ARG A 19 26.31 4.75 -14.76
N ILE A 20 25.07 4.83 -15.22
CA ILE A 20 24.13 3.71 -15.22
C ILE A 20 24.62 2.59 -16.14
N LEU A 21 25.08 2.91 -17.35
CA LEU A 21 25.60 1.92 -18.30
C LEU A 21 26.91 1.26 -17.84
N GLN A 22 27.67 1.92 -16.95
CA GLN A 22 28.86 1.33 -16.32
C GLN A 22 28.52 0.45 -15.11
N ALA A 23 27.44 0.76 -14.40
CA ALA A 23 27.05 0.06 -13.18
C ALA A 23 26.36 -1.28 -13.44
N TYR A 24 25.67 -1.43 -14.57
CA TYR A 24 24.87 -2.61 -14.91
C TYR A 24 25.39 -3.32 -16.15
N ALA A 25 25.24 -4.65 -16.18
CA ALA A 25 25.65 -5.46 -17.31
C ALA A 25 24.85 -5.10 -18.58
N GLN A 26 25.49 -5.23 -19.75
CA GLN A 26 24.91 -4.80 -21.02
C GLN A 26 23.63 -5.57 -21.40
N ASP A 27 23.56 -6.84 -20.99
CA ASP A 27 22.39 -7.73 -21.16
C ASP A 27 21.17 -7.31 -20.32
N SER A 28 21.36 -6.45 -19.33
CA SER A 28 20.27 -5.82 -18.57
C SER A 28 19.45 -4.84 -19.42
N PHE A 29 19.95 -4.44 -20.60
CA PHE A 29 19.30 -3.46 -21.47
C PHE A 29 18.89 -4.08 -22.81
N HIS A 30 17.61 -3.95 -23.15
CA HIS A 30 17.07 -4.32 -24.46
C HIS A 30 16.51 -3.09 -25.17
N PHE A 31 17.14 -2.74 -26.28
CA PHE A 31 16.76 -1.61 -27.12
C PHE A 31 15.88 -2.10 -28.28
N SER A 32 14.69 -1.54 -28.40
CA SER A 32 13.75 -1.71 -29.50
C SER A 32 13.62 -0.38 -30.24
N GLU A 33 13.01 -0.39 -31.44
CA GLU A 33 12.73 0.82 -32.23
C GLU A 33 11.92 1.85 -31.44
N ASN A 34 10.97 1.39 -30.61
CA ASN A 34 10.00 2.25 -29.94
C ASN A 34 10.12 2.27 -28.41
N PHE A 35 10.95 1.41 -27.82
CA PHE A 35 11.09 1.36 -26.36
C PHE A 35 12.46 0.85 -25.91
N LEU A 36 12.80 1.21 -24.67
CA LEU A 36 13.92 0.64 -23.92
C LEU A 36 13.33 -0.22 -22.80
N ARG A 37 13.71 -1.49 -22.75
CA ARG A 37 13.41 -2.38 -21.62
C ARG A 37 14.67 -2.59 -20.80
N VAL A 38 14.58 -2.35 -19.50
CA VAL A 38 15.66 -2.61 -18.56
C VAL A 38 15.21 -3.69 -17.59
N THR A 39 16.02 -4.75 -17.45
CA THR A 39 15.76 -5.86 -16.52
C THR A 39 16.90 -5.89 -15.51
N LEU A 40 16.63 -5.43 -14.29
CA LEU A 40 17.59 -5.46 -13.20
C LEU A 40 17.24 -6.64 -12.30
N LEU A 41 18.18 -7.57 -12.13
CA LEU A 41 18.00 -8.64 -11.16
C LEU A 41 18.12 -8.05 -9.76
N SER A 42 17.02 -8.04 -9.02
CA SER A 42 17.04 -7.74 -7.59
C SER A 42 17.45 -9.01 -6.83
N THR A 43 18.58 -8.97 -6.13
CA THR A 43 18.95 -9.98 -5.12
C THR A 43 18.16 -9.82 -3.82
N GLU A 44 17.44 -8.71 -3.66
CA GLU A 44 16.52 -8.51 -2.56
C GLU A 44 15.15 -9.05 -2.98
N SER A 45 14.62 -10.00 -2.20
CA SER A 45 13.18 -10.21 -2.14
C SER A 45 12.53 -8.85 -1.95
N VAL A 46 11.49 -8.53 -2.70
CA VAL A 46 10.70 -7.32 -2.48
C VAL A 46 10.00 -7.46 -1.12
N THR A 47 10.73 -7.24 -0.04
CA THR A 47 10.15 -6.77 1.22
C THR A 47 9.60 -5.41 0.86
N ARG A 48 8.27 -5.32 0.77
CA ARG A 48 7.57 -4.04 0.88
C ARG A 48 8.27 -3.25 1.98
N ILE A 49 8.78 -2.06 1.64
CA ILE A 49 9.54 -1.20 2.54
C ILE A 49 8.77 -1.11 3.86
N GLU A 50 9.42 -1.49 4.96
CA GLU A 50 8.82 -1.70 6.28
C GLU A 50 8.14 -0.45 6.87
N GLN A 51 8.36 0.73 6.27
CA GLN A 51 7.67 1.98 6.65
C GLN A 51 6.15 1.93 6.40
N ASP A 52 5.67 1.21 5.39
CA ASP A 52 4.23 1.10 5.13
C ASP A 52 3.55 0.18 6.18
N THR A 53 4.24 -0.88 6.61
CA THR A 53 3.77 -1.79 7.65
C THR A 53 3.71 -1.18 9.04
N GLU A 54 4.69 -0.35 9.44
CA GLU A 54 4.63 0.34 10.74
C GLU A 54 3.50 1.36 10.77
N GLN A 55 3.35 2.15 9.70
CA GLN A 55 2.26 3.10 9.62
C GLN A 55 0.93 2.36 9.67
N ASP A 56 0.70 1.35 8.84
CA ASP A 56 -0.55 0.58 8.79
C ASP A 56 -0.90 -0.07 10.15
N THR A 57 0.13 -0.45 10.92
CA THR A 57 -0.04 -1.02 12.26
C THR A 57 -0.64 -0.01 13.25
N GLU A 58 -0.18 1.23 13.26
CA GLU A 58 -0.65 2.25 14.21
C GLU A 58 -2.11 2.66 13.99
N GLN A 59 -2.55 2.71 12.74
CA GLN A 59 -3.88 3.23 12.36
C GLN A 59 -4.92 2.13 12.50
N VAL A 60 -4.52 0.88 12.24
CA VAL A 60 -5.29 -0.29 12.67
C VAL A 60 -5.42 -0.32 14.19
N ARG A 61 -4.33 -0.14 14.97
CA ARG A 61 -4.41 -0.07 16.44
C ARG A 61 -5.35 1.05 16.91
N LEU A 62 -5.25 2.24 16.33
CA LEU A 62 -6.13 3.37 16.65
C LEU A 62 -7.61 3.03 16.39
N LEU A 63 -7.92 2.43 15.24
CA LEU A 63 -9.28 1.98 14.91
C LEU A 63 -9.80 0.96 15.93
N ILE A 64 -9.01 -0.07 16.24
CA ILE A 64 -9.40 -1.13 17.17
C ILE A 64 -9.62 -0.58 18.59
N SER A 65 -8.71 0.29 19.07
CA SER A 65 -8.80 0.92 20.40
C SER A 65 -10.02 1.83 20.55
N SER A 66 -10.49 2.41 19.45
CA SER A 66 -11.65 3.32 19.43
C SER A 66 -13.00 2.58 19.33
N MET A 67 -12.98 1.28 19.03
CA MET A 67 -14.20 0.47 18.88
C MET A 67 -14.63 -0.19 20.20
N ALA A 68 -15.91 -0.04 20.55
CA ALA A 68 -16.55 -0.80 21.62
C ALA A 68 -17.15 -2.13 21.09
N ASP A 69 -17.68 -2.97 21.98
CA ASP A 69 -18.35 -4.23 21.61
C ASP A 69 -19.76 -4.02 21.02
N LYS A 70 -19.81 -3.33 19.88
CA LYS A 70 -21.02 -3.08 19.08
C LYS A 70 -20.71 -3.06 17.59
N LYS A 71 -21.76 -2.93 16.76
CA LYS A 71 -21.68 -2.88 15.30
C LYS A 71 -21.69 -1.44 14.81
N TYR A 72 -20.74 -1.08 13.96
CA TYR A 72 -20.58 0.26 13.40
C TYR A 72 -20.76 0.27 11.88
N SER A 73 -21.36 1.32 11.34
CA SER A 73 -21.28 1.66 9.92
C SER A 73 -19.90 2.23 9.57
N SER A 74 -19.58 2.27 8.29
CA SER A 74 -18.33 2.90 7.82
C SER A 74 -18.22 4.38 8.21
N VAL A 75 -19.36 5.09 8.30
CA VAL A 75 -19.39 6.52 8.65
C VAL A 75 -19.11 6.70 10.14
N GLU A 76 -19.74 5.90 11.00
CA GLU A 76 -19.49 5.94 12.44
C GLU A 76 -18.02 5.57 12.76
N LEU A 77 -17.41 4.63 12.03
CA LEU A 77 -15.99 4.32 12.20
C LEU A 77 -15.08 5.49 11.78
N MET A 78 -15.39 6.17 10.67
CA MET A 78 -14.67 7.37 10.25
C MET A 78 -14.74 8.48 11.30
N GLU A 79 -15.91 8.69 11.88
CA GLU A 79 -16.13 9.66 12.95
C GLU A 79 -15.33 9.30 14.21
N LEU A 80 -15.30 8.02 14.60
CA LEU A 80 -14.55 7.54 15.76
C LEU A 80 -13.05 7.84 15.66
N VAL A 81 -12.44 7.63 14.49
CA VAL A 81 -11.00 7.89 14.29
C VAL A 81 -10.71 9.31 13.80
N GLY A 82 -11.73 10.16 13.64
CA GLY A 82 -11.58 11.56 13.21
C GLY A 82 -11.18 11.75 11.74
N ILE A 83 -11.38 10.75 10.87
CA ILE A 83 -10.96 10.80 9.47
C ILE A 83 -12.13 11.25 8.58
N LYS A 84 -11.96 12.38 7.89
CA LYS A 84 -12.96 12.93 6.95
C LYS A 84 -12.84 12.38 5.53
N HIS A 85 -11.62 12.03 5.11
CA HIS A 85 -11.36 11.59 3.75
C HIS A 85 -11.58 10.08 3.61
N ARG A 86 -12.64 9.69 2.88
CA ARG A 86 -13.08 8.30 2.77
C ARG A 86 -12.03 7.34 2.18
N PRO A 87 -11.32 7.67 1.08
CA PRO A 87 -10.27 6.79 0.57
C PRO A 87 -9.19 6.50 1.61
N THR A 88 -8.73 7.51 2.34
CA THR A 88 -7.72 7.35 3.39
C THR A 88 -8.19 6.41 4.50
N PHE A 89 -9.44 6.57 4.95
CA PHE A 89 -10.02 5.64 5.92
C PHE A 89 -10.11 4.22 5.37
N LEU A 90 -10.54 4.05 4.12
CA LEU A 90 -10.71 2.73 3.52
C LEU A 90 -9.39 1.98 3.41
N TYR A 91 -8.36 2.62 2.83
CA TYR A 91 -7.10 1.97 2.50
C TYR A 91 -6.16 1.82 3.71
N ASN A 92 -6.15 2.79 4.63
CA ASN A 92 -5.16 2.80 5.70
C ASN A 92 -5.70 2.29 7.05
N TYR A 93 -7.03 2.18 7.19
CA TYR A 93 -7.66 1.76 8.46
C TYR A 93 -8.52 0.52 8.25
N LEU A 94 -9.54 0.61 7.39
CA LEU A 94 -10.58 -0.41 7.31
C LEU A 94 -10.10 -1.69 6.61
N GLN A 95 -9.51 -1.58 5.43
CA GLN A 95 -9.02 -2.75 4.68
C GLN A 95 -7.92 -3.51 5.43
N PRO A 96 -6.88 -2.86 5.97
CA PRO A 96 -5.84 -3.58 6.72
C PRO A 96 -6.41 -4.27 7.98
N ALA A 97 -7.38 -3.66 8.66
CA ALA A 97 -8.05 -4.27 9.81
C ALA A 97 -8.94 -5.48 9.43
N LEU A 98 -9.56 -5.46 8.24
CA LEU A 98 -10.33 -6.58 7.68
C LEU A 98 -9.41 -7.73 7.24
N GLU A 99 -8.33 -7.41 6.52
CA GLU A 99 -7.35 -8.39 6.01
C GLU A 99 -6.61 -9.08 7.16
N SER A 100 -6.29 -8.35 8.22
CA SER A 100 -5.73 -8.92 9.45
C SER A 100 -6.75 -9.71 10.30
N GLY A 101 -8.03 -9.68 9.94
CA GLY A 101 -9.11 -10.39 10.61
C GLY A 101 -9.45 -9.84 12.00
N LEU A 102 -9.07 -8.60 12.31
CA LEU A 102 -9.36 -7.95 13.59
C LEU A 102 -10.79 -7.41 13.64
N ILE A 103 -11.31 -7.00 12.48
CA ILE A 103 -12.72 -6.65 12.28
C ILE A 103 -13.35 -7.54 11.22
N ALA A 104 -14.68 -7.64 11.22
CA ALA A 104 -15.43 -8.42 10.25
C ALA A 104 -16.69 -7.70 9.76
N LEU A 105 -17.11 -8.10 8.55
CA LEU A 105 -18.35 -7.68 7.89
C LEU A 105 -19.56 -8.37 8.53
N THR A 106 -20.67 -7.65 8.73
CA THR A 106 -21.94 -8.27 9.12
C THR A 106 -22.68 -8.96 7.96
N ILE A 107 -22.42 -8.56 6.70
CA ILE A 107 -23.02 -9.13 5.49
C ILE A 107 -21.89 -9.53 4.52
N PRO A 108 -21.20 -10.66 4.76
CA PRO A 108 -20.04 -11.06 3.96
C PRO A 108 -20.36 -11.28 2.48
N ASP A 109 -21.55 -11.79 2.15
CA ASP A 109 -21.96 -12.08 0.77
C ASP A 109 -22.21 -10.82 -0.06
N LYS A 110 -22.42 -9.66 0.58
CA LYS A 110 -22.69 -8.38 -0.08
C LYS A 110 -21.88 -7.25 0.58
N PRO A 111 -20.55 -7.18 0.37
CA PRO A 111 -19.66 -6.23 1.03
C PRO A 111 -20.01 -4.75 0.76
N THR A 112 -20.61 -4.47 -0.40
CA THR A 112 -21.00 -3.12 -0.83
C THR A 112 -22.43 -2.75 -0.40
N SER A 113 -23.07 -3.56 0.45
CA SER A 113 -24.43 -3.31 0.94
C SER A 113 -24.53 -1.96 1.67
N ARG A 114 -25.61 -1.21 1.39
CA ARG A 114 -25.97 0.01 2.14
C ARG A 114 -26.17 -0.22 3.64
N ASN A 115 -26.50 -1.46 4.03
CA ASN A 115 -26.72 -1.84 5.43
C ASN A 115 -25.49 -2.53 6.04
N GLN A 116 -24.33 -2.46 5.37
CA GLN A 116 -23.09 -3.05 5.84
C GLN A 116 -22.65 -2.42 7.16
N LYS A 117 -22.33 -3.27 8.14
CA LYS A 117 -21.71 -2.88 9.40
C LYS A 117 -20.46 -3.71 9.66
N TYR A 118 -19.66 -3.25 10.62
CA TYR A 118 -18.38 -3.79 11.01
C TYR A 118 -18.38 -3.99 12.52
N TYR A 119 -17.71 -5.04 13.00
CA TYR A 119 -17.58 -5.33 14.42
C TYR A 119 -16.22 -5.98 14.72
N LEU A 120 -15.78 -5.86 15.97
CA LEU A 120 -14.55 -6.52 16.44
C LEU A 120 -14.72 -8.04 16.51
N THR A 121 -13.78 -8.76 15.91
CA THR A 121 -13.71 -10.22 16.04
C THR A 121 -13.09 -10.61 17.39
N ASN A 122 -13.11 -11.90 17.72
CA ASN A 122 -12.40 -12.41 18.90
C ASN A 122 -10.89 -12.07 18.86
N LYS A 123 -10.29 -12.07 17.65
CA LYS A 123 -8.90 -11.66 17.45
C LYS A 123 -8.72 -10.17 17.74
N GLY A 124 -9.60 -9.31 17.22
CA GLY A 124 -9.61 -7.88 17.51
C GLY A 124 -9.76 -7.56 18.99
N LYS A 125 -10.67 -8.25 19.69
CA LYS A 125 -10.86 -8.13 21.15
C LYS A 125 -9.63 -8.58 21.93
N GLY A 126 -8.93 -9.62 21.46
CA GLY A 126 -7.68 -10.08 22.06
C GLY A 126 -6.58 -9.02 21.96
N VAL A 127 -6.46 -8.37 20.80
CA VAL A 127 -5.52 -7.25 20.61
C VAL A 127 -5.90 -6.06 21.48
N LEU A 128 -7.19 -5.71 21.55
CA LEU A 128 -7.67 -4.61 22.41
C LEU A 128 -7.24 -4.81 23.88
N LYS A 129 -7.38 -6.03 24.41
CA LYS A 129 -6.93 -6.37 25.78
C LYS A 129 -5.41 -6.30 25.98
N SER A 130 -4.62 -6.42 24.91
CA SER A 130 -3.16 -6.28 24.99
C SER A 130 -2.68 -4.84 24.84
N LEU A 131 -3.59 -3.93 24.46
CA LEU A 131 -3.34 -2.49 24.35
C LEU A 131 -3.76 -1.72 25.62
N GLU A 132 -4.59 -2.34 26.47
CA GLU A 132 -4.93 -1.86 27.84
C GLU A 132 -3.82 -2.21 28.84
#